data_AF-A0A7Y4YDL9-F1
#
_entry.id   AF-A0A7Y4YDL9-F1
#
_cell.length_a   1.000
_cell.length_b   1.000
_cell.length_c   1.000
_cell.angle_alpha   90.00
_cell.angle_beta   90.00
_cell.angle_gamma   90.00
#
_symmetry.space_group_name_H-M   'P 1'
#
loop_
_entity.id
_entity.type
_entity.pdbx_description
1 polymer ?
#
loop_
_entity_poly.entity_id
_entity_poly.type
_entity_poly.pdbx_seq_one_letter_code
_entity_poly.pdbx_strand_id
1 'polypeptide(L)'
;MKRLLLFFYLLILGYAAAGQVVTALDVAEVSYIPKQKFDSYIAKKGFAFVGTSYKTDTIARDFDFKGAGKAKVPDSIPVLRTLTSFSTKEDFSFIYRTTSLTEYQKIKADIKKEGFFCNQEKDSLTVSSLLFQHNDVTVNISSISIDTLTEYSFFIRKQELPRPKEIVYAEDLSSFTSHEYLRFYFGEKNVQKDIYYLSERQVGKCSVLFPNTNRQVVFLWSDEKNNCNLAKIYIGGQLMAESSLEYDRNIPENVWRLKSGIRPGMSLYQLRMLNDAAFNFNGGKSNNSGMVATDSTGKLDFKKENIILGCMNCTDPAFYKKTVINSDEAIQDERILFVQTIILDPARIKPVEK
;
A
#
# COMPACT_ATOMS: atom_id res chain seq x y z
N MET A 1 -9.14 -44.92 -46.73
CA MET A 1 -9.10 -45.19 -45.27
C MET A 1 -8.23 -44.21 -44.47
N LYS A 2 -7.02 -43.83 -44.92
CA LYS A 2 -6.13 -42.89 -44.18
C LYS A 2 -6.74 -41.50 -43.87
N ARG A 3 -7.61 -40.96 -44.74
CA ARG A 3 -8.30 -39.67 -44.52
C ARG A 3 -9.40 -39.72 -43.46
N LEU A 4 -10.04 -40.88 -43.25
CA LEU A 4 -11.08 -41.05 -42.23
C LEU A 4 -10.48 -41.16 -40.82
N LEU A 5 -9.31 -41.80 -40.72
CA LEU A 5 -8.53 -41.90 -39.48
C LEU A 5 -8.02 -40.54 -38.99
N LEU A 6 -7.60 -39.65 -39.91
CA LEU A 6 -7.17 -38.29 -39.56
C LEU A 6 -8.33 -37.45 -38.98
N PHE A 7 -9.54 -37.63 -39.51
CA PHE A 7 -10.75 -36.95 -39.01
C PHE A 7 -11.14 -37.46 -37.62
N PHE A 8 -10.98 -38.77 -37.38
CA PHE A 8 -11.22 -39.37 -36.06
C PHE A 8 -10.20 -38.90 -35.01
N TYR A 9 -8.92 -38.78 -35.38
CA TYR A 9 -7.89 -38.21 -34.51
C TYR A 9 -8.13 -36.73 -34.20
N LEU A 10 -8.59 -35.92 -35.17
CA LEU A 10 -8.96 -34.52 -34.95
C LEU A 10 -10.20 -34.37 -34.05
N LEU A 11 -11.19 -35.27 -34.17
CA LEU A 11 -12.36 -35.32 -33.28
C LEU A 11 -11.97 -35.72 -31.84
N ILE A 12 -11.04 -36.67 -31.67
CA ILE A 12 -10.55 -37.07 -30.34
C ILE A 12 -9.69 -35.97 -29.71
N LEU A 13 -8.85 -35.27 -30.50
CA LEU A 13 -8.09 -34.11 -30.04
C LEU A 13 -8.99 -32.92 -29.67
N GLY A 14 -10.14 -32.76 -30.35
CA GLY A 14 -11.16 -31.76 -29.99
C GLY A 14 -11.86 -32.02 -28.66
N TYR A 15 -12.01 -33.29 -28.26
CA TYR A 15 -12.60 -33.68 -26.97
C TYR A 15 -11.62 -33.57 -25.78
N ALA A 16 -10.31 -33.50 -26.02
CA ALA A 16 -9.28 -33.38 -24.99
C ALA A 16 -8.98 -31.93 -24.58
N ALA A 17 -9.60 -30.93 -25.21
CA ALA A 17 -9.59 -29.54 -24.74
C ALA A 17 -10.56 -29.37 -23.55
N ALA A 18 -10.45 -30.23 -22.53
CA ALA A 18 -11.07 -29.98 -21.24
C ALA A 18 -10.30 -28.82 -20.60
N GLY A 19 -10.98 -27.68 -20.38
CA GLY A 19 -10.40 -26.53 -19.71
C GLY A 19 -9.75 -26.96 -18.40
N GLN A 20 -8.45 -26.69 -18.26
CA GLN A 20 -7.71 -26.99 -17.04
C GLN A 20 -8.31 -26.18 -15.88
N VAL A 21 -8.58 -26.85 -14.77
CA VAL A 21 -9.02 -26.22 -13.51
C VAL A 21 -7.99 -25.18 -13.10
N VAL A 22 -8.44 -23.97 -12.80
CA VAL A 22 -7.60 -22.85 -12.35
C VAL A 22 -6.73 -23.30 -11.17
N THR A 23 -5.43 -23.23 -11.37
CA THR A 23 -4.41 -23.50 -10.34
C THR A 23 -4.07 -22.23 -9.57
N ALA A 24 -3.34 -22.34 -8.47
CA ALA A 24 -2.85 -21.15 -7.77
C ALA A 24 -1.85 -20.33 -8.59
N LEU A 25 -1.08 -21.02 -9.45
CA LEU A 25 -0.20 -20.40 -10.43
C LEU A 25 -1.02 -19.57 -11.42
N ASP A 26 -2.16 -20.07 -11.86
CA ASP A 26 -3.09 -19.27 -12.66
C ASP A 26 -3.61 -18.06 -11.89
N VAL A 27 -3.87 -18.19 -10.57
CA VAL A 27 -4.31 -17.08 -9.72
C VAL A 27 -3.22 -15.99 -9.57
N ALA A 28 -1.94 -16.35 -9.48
CA ALA A 28 -0.85 -15.37 -9.46
C ALA A 28 -0.53 -14.81 -10.85
N GLU A 29 -0.46 -15.65 -11.88
CA GLU A 29 -0.17 -15.27 -13.26
C GLU A 29 -1.24 -14.35 -13.87
N VAL A 30 -2.51 -14.57 -13.50
CA VAL A 30 -3.62 -13.74 -13.97
C VAL A 30 -3.43 -12.27 -13.61
N SER A 31 -2.78 -11.98 -12.49
CA SER A 31 -2.47 -10.60 -12.09
C SER A 31 -1.52 -9.87 -13.06
N TYR A 32 -0.77 -10.61 -13.88
CA TYR A 32 0.14 -10.07 -14.90
C TYR A 32 -0.49 -9.99 -16.29
N ILE A 33 -1.73 -10.47 -16.45
CA ILE A 33 -2.42 -10.43 -17.73
C ILE A 33 -2.97 -9.02 -17.96
N PRO A 34 -2.66 -8.38 -19.10
CA PRO A 34 -3.26 -7.09 -19.42
C PRO A 34 -4.78 -7.19 -19.41
N LYS A 35 -5.46 -6.19 -18.83
CA LYS A 35 -6.93 -6.11 -18.73
C LYS A 35 -7.64 -6.49 -20.05
N GLN A 36 -7.09 -6.07 -21.19
CA GLN A 36 -7.67 -6.34 -22.51
C GLN A 36 -7.64 -7.82 -22.92
N LYS A 37 -6.74 -8.62 -22.34
CA LYS A 37 -6.57 -10.05 -22.62
C LYS A 37 -7.22 -10.94 -21.57
N PHE A 38 -7.70 -10.36 -20.47
CA PHE A 38 -8.23 -11.08 -19.31
C PHE A 38 -9.40 -12.00 -19.68
N ASP A 39 -10.45 -11.47 -20.31
CA ASP A 39 -11.63 -12.24 -20.71
C ASP A 39 -11.27 -13.47 -21.58
N SER A 40 -10.38 -13.26 -22.56
CA SER A 40 -9.92 -14.34 -23.45
C SER A 40 -9.10 -15.39 -22.70
N TYR A 41 -8.34 -14.97 -21.68
CA TYR A 41 -7.59 -15.88 -20.84
C TYR A 41 -8.50 -16.74 -19.97
N ILE A 42 -9.43 -16.13 -19.23
CA ILE A 42 -10.31 -16.89 -18.32
C ILE A 42 -11.32 -17.74 -19.08
N ALA A 43 -11.72 -17.34 -20.29
CA ALA A 43 -12.53 -18.17 -21.18
C ALA A 43 -11.81 -19.48 -21.56
N LYS A 44 -10.50 -19.42 -21.82
CA LYS A 44 -9.68 -20.63 -22.05
C LYS A 44 -9.57 -21.51 -20.81
N LYS A 45 -9.75 -20.93 -19.62
CA LYS A 45 -9.81 -21.62 -18.33
C LYS A 45 -11.20 -22.14 -17.97
N GLY A 46 -12.16 -22.09 -18.91
CA GLY A 46 -13.50 -22.65 -18.73
C GLY A 46 -14.51 -21.72 -18.05
N PHE A 47 -14.17 -20.45 -17.83
CA PHE A 47 -15.11 -19.46 -17.30
C PHE A 47 -15.92 -18.83 -18.42
N ALA A 48 -17.20 -18.59 -18.16
CA ALA A 48 -18.07 -17.88 -19.09
C ALA A 48 -18.61 -16.62 -18.43
N PHE A 49 -18.65 -15.55 -19.22
CA PHE A 49 -19.21 -14.28 -18.81
C PHE A 49 -20.71 -14.43 -18.47
N VAL A 50 -21.08 -13.89 -17.31
CA VAL A 50 -22.45 -13.90 -16.78
C VAL A 50 -23.05 -12.50 -16.86
N GLY A 51 -22.30 -11.48 -16.47
CA GLY A 51 -22.83 -10.13 -16.38
C GLY A 51 -21.78 -9.09 -16.05
N THR A 52 -22.21 -7.83 -16.10
CA THR A 52 -21.43 -6.67 -15.70
C THR A 52 -22.27 -5.83 -14.75
N SER A 53 -21.66 -5.38 -13.66
CA SER A 53 -22.23 -4.39 -12.77
C SER A 53 -21.35 -3.14 -12.70
N TYR A 54 -21.99 -2.00 -12.49
CA TYR A 54 -21.35 -0.69 -12.44
C TYR A 54 -21.60 -0.09 -11.06
N LYS A 55 -20.52 0.26 -10.36
CA LYS A 55 -20.60 0.98 -9.08
C LYS A 55 -19.63 2.14 -9.14
N THR A 56 -20.17 3.36 -9.19
CA THR A 56 -19.39 4.61 -9.33
C THR A 56 -18.42 4.54 -10.52
N ASP A 57 -17.11 4.47 -10.25
CA ASP A 57 -15.99 4.40 -11.18
C ASP A 57 -15.49 2.95 -11.43
N THR A 58 -16.10 1.98 -10.75
CA THR A 58 -15.70 0.57 -10.78
C THR A 58 -16.64 -0.23 -11.68
N ILE A 59 -16.05 -0.92 -12.65
CA ILE A 59 -16.72 -1.91 -13.49
C ILE A 59 -16.38 -3.29 -12.94
N ALA A 60 -17.38 -4.03 -12.48
CA ALA A 60 -17.23 -5.42 -12.08
C ALA A 60 -17.82 -6.35 -13.15
N ARG A 61 -17.09 -7.41 -13.49
CA ARG A 61 -17.52 -8.40 -14.49
C ARG A 61 -17.47 -9.78 -13.87
N ASP A 62 -18.60 -10.47 -13.94
CA ASP A 62 -18.83 -11.75 -13.28
C ASP A 62 -18.75 -12.90 -14.29
N PHE A 63 -18.13 -13.99 -13.85
CA PHE A 63 -17.89 -15.17 -14.66
C PHE A 63 -18.15 -16.43 -13.85
N ASP A 64 -18.88 -17.37 -14.46
CA ASP A 64 -19.16 -18.68 -13.88
C ASP A 64 -18.35 -19.77 -14.59
N PHE A 65 -17.86 -20.72 -13.81
CA PHE A 65 -17.15 -21.86 -14.37
C PHE A 65 -18.12 -22.81 -15.08
N LYS A 66 -17.97 -22.96 -16.39
CA LYS A 66 -18.62 -24.00 -17.18
C LYS A 66 -17.82 -25.29 -17.06
N GLY A 67 -18.04 -26.02 -15.97
CA GLY A 67 -17.49 -27.37 -15.84
C GLY A 67 -17.90 -28.23 -17.05
N ALA A 68 -16.94 -28.95 -17.63
CA ALA A 68 -17.25 -29.99 -18.60
C ALA A 68 -18.21 -30.97 -17.92
N GLY A 69 -19.45 -31.05 -18.41
CA GLY A 69 -20.43 -31.97 -17.84
C GLY A 69 -19.88 -33.39 -17.86
N LYS A 70 -19.94 -34.06 -16.70
CA LYS A 70 -19.97 -35.53 -16.43
C LYS A 70 -19.39 -35.75 -15.03
N ALA A 71 -20.00 -36.45 -14.07
CA ALA A 71 -21.25 -37.18 -13.99
C ALA A 71 -22.02 -36.68 -12.76
N LYS A 72 -23.36 -36.69 -12.81
CA LYS A 72 -24.16 -36.50 -11.59
C LYS A 72 -23.85 -37.68 -10.67
N VAL A 73 -22.95 -37.48 -9.70
CA VAL A 73 -22.97 -38.32 -8.50
C VAL A 73 -24.23 -37.88 -7.75
N PRO A 74 -25.24 -38.73 -7.60
CA PRO A 74 -26.37 -38.41 -6.75
C PRO A 74 -25.79 -38.11 -5.36
N ASP A 75 -26.17 -36.97 -4.78
CA ASP A 75 -25.79 -36.52 -3.42
C ASP A 75 -24.46 -35.77 -3.22
N SER A 76 -23.66 -35.47 -4.26
CA SER A 76 -22.53 -34.54 -4.11
C SER A 76 -22.96 -33.09 -4.29
N ILE A 77 -22.74 -32.23 -3.28
CA ILE A 77 -22.90 -30.77 -3.43
C ILE A 77 -22.00 -30.29 -4.58
N PRO A 78 -22.53 -29.64 -5.62
CA PRO A 78 -21.73 -29.19 -6.75
C PRO A 78 -20.70 -28.16 -6.26
N VAL A 79 -19.43 -28.35 -6.68
CA VAL A 79 -18.40 -27.34 -6.42
C VAL A 79 -18.67 -26.13 -7.30
N LEU A 80 -19.07 -25.03 -6.66
CA LEU A 80 -19.29 -23.76 -7.34
C LEU A 80 -17.96 -23.04 -7.46
N ARG A 81 -17.72 -22.47 -8.64
CA ARG A 81 -16.54 -21.67 -8.94
C ARG A 81 -16.98 -20.41 -9.67
N THR A 82 -16.63 -19.27 -9.12
CA THR A 82 -16.93 -17.98 -9.73
C THR A 82 -15.66 -17.13 -9.77
N LEU A 83 -15.63 -16.22 -10.73
CA LEU A 83 -14.61 -15.20 -10.82
C LEU A 83 -15.31 -13.86 -11.03
N THR A 84 -14.94 -12.86 -10.24
CA THR A 84 -15.32 -11.47 -10.50
C THR A 84 -14.07 -10.66 -10.73
N SER A 85 -13.98 -9.95 -11.85
CA SER A 85 -12.93 -8.94 -12.06
C SER A 85 -13.47 -7.56 -11.72
N PHE A 86 -12.63 -6.72 -11.14
CA PHE A 86 -12.90 -5.32 -10.84
C PHE A 86 -11.91 -4.46 -11.59
N SER A 87 -12.41 -3.42 -12.23
CA SER A 87 -11.55 -2.49 -12.94
C SER A 87 -12.01 -1.06 -12.78
N THR A 88 -11.05 -0.18 -12.53
CA THR A 88 -11.21 1.28 -12.60
C THR A 88 -10.38 1.82 -13.76
N LYS A 89 -10.15 3.14 -13.81
CA LYS A 89 -9.17 3.75 -14.70
C LYS A 89 -7.73 3.38 -14.33
N GLU A 90 -7.47 3.18 -13.03
CA GLU A 90 -6.12 3.10 -12.46
C GLU A 90 -5.80 1.72 -11.87
N ASP A 91 -6.80 0.86 -11.68
CA ASP A 91 -6.64 -0.40 -10.96
C ASP A 91 -7.35 -1.56 -11.65
N PHE A 92 -6.78 -2.75 -11.46
CA PHE A 92 -7.32 -4.02 -11.92
C PHE A 92 -7.08 -5.10 -10.84
N SER A 93 -8.17 -5.68 -10.36
CA SER A 93 -8.14 -6.77 -9.39
C SER A 93 -9.19 -7.80 -9.74
N PHE A 94 -9.14 -8.96 -9.09
CA PHE A 94 -10.17 -9.98 -9.26
C PHE A 94 -10.27 -10.84 -8.02
N ILE A 95 -11.43 -11.48 -7.87
CA ILE A 95 -11.72 -12.42 -6.82
C ILE A 95 -12.09 -13.76 -7.44
N TYR A 96 -11.38 -14.79 -7.01
CA TYR A 96 -11.75 -16.17 -7.28
C TYR A 96 -12.49 -16.73 -6.07
N ARG A 97 -13.62 -17.41 -6.30
CA ARG A 97 -14.39 -18.07 -5.24
C ARG A 97 -14.59 -19.54 -5.57
N THR A 98 -14.48 -20.37 -4.55
CA THR A 98 -14.76 -21.82 -4.63
C THR A 98 -15.45 -22.30 -3.37
N THR A 99 -16.28 -23.33 -3.48
CA THR A 99 -16.88 -24.03 -2.33
C THR A 99 -16.09 -25.28 -1.92
N SER A 100 -14.98 -25.58 -2.61
CA SER A 100 -14.14 -26.74 -2.32
C SER A 100 -13.02 -26.39 -1.32
N LEU A 101 -13.08 -26.99 -0.13
CA LEU A 101 -12.01 -26.90 0.86
C LEU A 101 -10.67 -27.46 0.33
N THR A 102 -10.71 -28.57 -0.41
CA THR A 102 -9.51 -29.18 -1.00
C THR A 102 -8.82 -28.23 -1.98
N GLU A 103 -9.59 -27.56 -2.83
CA GLU A 103 -9.09 -26.57 -3.76
C GLU A 103 -8.52 -25.35 -3.02
N TYR A 104 -9.22 -24.88 -2.00
CA TYR A 104 -8.76 -23.79 -1.15
C TYR A 104 -7.40 -24.08 -0.51
N GLN A 105 -7.24 -25.24 0.14
CA GLN A 105 -5.99 -25.63 0.80
C GLN A 105 -4.85 -25.80 -0.20
N LYS A 106 -5.14 -26.38 -1.38
CA LYS A 106 -4.16 -26.51 -2.45
C LYS A 106 -3.67 -25.15 -2.94
N ILE A 107 -4.59 -24.23 -3.26
CA ILE A 107 -4.23 -22.88 -3.74
C ILE A 107 -3.43 -22.13 -2.68
N LYS A 108 -3.82 -22.21 -1.40
CA LYS A 108 -3.08 -21.62 -0.30
C LYS A 108 -1.66 -22.19 -0.17
N ALA A 109 -1.48 -23.50 -0.33
CA ALA A 109 -0.17 -24.13 -0.27
C ALA A 109 0.72 -23.72 -1.45
N ASP A 110 0.15 -23.67 -2.64
CA ASP A 110 0.85 -23.26 -3.87
C ASP A 110 1.26 -21.78 -3.80
N ILE A 111 0.41 -20.87 -3.31
CA ILE A 111 0.76 -19.45 -3.09
C ILE A 111 2.03 -19.30 -2.24
N LYS A 112 2.15 -20.09 -1.16
CA LYS A 112 3.36 -20.09 -0.32
C LYS A 112 4.58 -20.61 -1.06
N LYS A 113 4.40 -21.66 -1.87
CA LYS A 113 5.48 -22.24 -2.67
C LYS A 113 6.04 -21.23 -3.68
N GLU A 114 5.20 -20.33 -4.20
CA GLU A 114 5.59 -19.23 -5.08
C GLU A 114 6.26 -18.05 -4.34
N GLY A 115 6.54 -18.18 -3.03
CA GLY A 115 7.28 -17.18 -2.27
C GLY A 115 6.44 -16.03 -1.72
N PHE A 116 5.11 -16.15 -1.76
CA PHE A 116 4.25 -15.26 -0.98
C PHE A 116 4.38 -15.58 0.50
N PHE A 117 4.50 -14.55 1.32
CA PHE A 117 4.56 -14.70 2.76
C PHE A 117 3.33 -14.04 3.42
N CYS A 118 2.99 -14.52 4.61
CA CYS A 118 1.87 -14.03 5.41
C CYS A 118 2.34 -13.84 6.86
N ASN A 119 2.22 -12.61 7.39
CA ASN A 119 2.68 -12.32 8.76
C ASN A 119 1.79 -12.97 9.84
N GLN A 120 0.55 -13.34 9.50
CA GLN A 120 -0.46 -13.84 10.45
C GLN A 120 -0.72 -15.34 10.32
N GLU A 121 0.15 -16.10 9.66
CA GLU A 121 -0.12 -17.50 9.35
C GLU A 121 -0.35 -18.38 10.59
N LYS A 122 0.37 -18.09 11.68
CA LYS A 122 0.26 -18.81 12.95
C LYS A 122 -1.10 -18.64 13.63
N ASP A 123 -1.81 -17.57 13.30
CA ASP A 123 -3.14 -17.25 13.82
C ASP A 123 -4.26 -17.70 12.86
N SER A 124 -3.94 -18.50 11.84
CA SER A 124 -4.91 -18.88 10.78
C SER A 124 -6.15 -19.63 11.26
N LEU A 125 -6.18 -20.09 12.52
CA LEU A 125 -7.35 -20.71 13.16
C LEU A 125 -8.33 -19.69 13.76
N THR A 126 -7.89 -18.45 14.01
CA THR A 126 -8.69 -17.40 14.69
C THR A 126 -8.98 -16.20 13.80
N VAL A 127 -8.28 -16.06 12.67
CA VAL A 127 -8.45 -14.91 11.77
C VAL A 127 -9.32 -15.29 10.57
N SER A 128 -10.35 -14.47 10.30
CA SER A 128 -11.30 -14.65 9.19
C SER A 128 -10.71 -14.38 7.80
N SER A 129 -9.54 -13.76 7.73
CA SER A 129 -8.83 -13.48 6.49
C SER A 129 -7.31 -13.46 6.68
N LEU A 130 -6.57 -13.85 5.64
CA LEU A 130 -5.12 -13.88 5.63
C LEU A 130 -4.61 -13.10 4.43
N LEU A 131 -3.70 -12.16 4.66
CA LEU A 131 -3.05 -11.41 3.58
C LEU A 131 -1.69 -12.03 3.25
N PHE A 132 -1.57 -12.47 2.00
CA PHE A 132 -0.33 -12.93 1.40
C PHE A 132 0.22 -11.82 0.50
N GLN A 133 1.53 -11.58 0.57
CA GLN A 133 2.20 -10.52 -0.19
C GLN A 133 3.43 -11.09 -0.90
N HIS A 134 3.63 -10.70 -2.15
CA HIS A 134 4.84 -11.00 -2.92
C HIS A 134 5.04 -9.94 -4.01
N ASN A 135 6.19 -9.29 -4.01
CA ASN A 135 6.50 -8.21 -4.95
C ASN A 135 5.40 -7.13 -4.97
N ASP A 136 4.81 -6.87 -6.14
CA ASP A 136 3.71 -5.93 -6.37
C ASP A 136 2.31 -6.59 -6.32
N VAL A 137 2.22 -7.84 -5.85
CA VAL A 137 0.97 -8.62 -5.80
C VAL A 137 0.58 -8.93 -4.36
N THR A 138 -0.73 -8.83 -4.10
CA THR A 138 -1.35 -9.25 -2.85
C THR A 138 -2.46 -10.24 -3.10
N VAL A 139 -2.60 -11.20 -2.18
CA VAL A 139 -3.70 -12.17 -2.17
C VAL A 139 -4.33 -12.17 -0.79
N ASN A 140 -5.53 -11.61 -0.67
CA ASN A 140 -6.33 -11.71 0.54
C ASN A 140 -7.22 -12.94 0.43
N ILE A 141 -7.01 -13.88 1.34
CA ILE A 141 -7.72 -15.15 1.40
C ILE A 141 -8.72 -15.09 2.55
N SER A 142 -9.99 -15.42 2.30
CA SER A 142 -11.02 -15.47 3.34
C SER A 142 -11.99 -16.62 3.16
N SER A 143 -12.79 -16.89 4.18
CA SER A 143 -13.89 -17.86 4.12
C SER A 143 -15.13 -17.30 4.79
N ILE A 144 -16.29 -17.46 4.16
CA ILE A 144 -17.58 -17.01 4.69
C ILE A 144 -18.54 -18.21 4.67
N SER A 145 -19.21 -18.46 5.78
CA SER A 145 -20.31 -19.44 5.83
C SER A 145 -21.61 -18.76 5.45
N ILE A 146 -22.23 -19.23 4.37
CA ILE A 146 -23.55 -18.79 3.91
C ILE A 146 -24.48 -20.00 4.04
N ASP A 147 -25.41 -19.93 4.98
CA ASP A 147 -26.29 -21.03 5.39
C ASP A 147 -25.50 -22.30 5.78
N THR A 148 -25.53 -23.35 4.95
CA THR A 148 -24.84 -24.63 5.16
C THR A 148 -23.55 -24.77 4.37
N LEU A 149 -23.20 -23.76 3.55
CA LEU A 149 -22.13 -23.83 2.58
C LEU A 149 -21.04 -22.80 2.90
N THR A 150 -19.80 -23.27 3.01
CA THR A 150 -18.64 -22.39 3.16
C THR A 150 -18.13 -21.99 1.79
N GLU A 151 -18.12 -20.68 1.53
CA GLU A 151 -17.48 -20.09 0.37
C GLU A 151 -16.06 -19.64 0.76
N TYR A 152 -15.08 -20.05 -0.03
CA TYR A 152 -13.70 -19.62 0.09
C TYR A 152 -13.39 -18.62 -1.01
N SER A 153 -12.67 -17.55 -0.66
CA SER A 153 -12.32 -16.50 -1.61
C SER A 153 -10.85 -16.17 -1.60
N PHE A 154 -10.35 -15.81 -2.78
CA PHE A 154 -9.01 -15.29 -3.02
C PHE A 154 -9.20 -13.97 -3.75
N PHE A 155 -8.96 -12.85 -3.08
CA PHE A 155 -8.95 -11.53 -3.68
C PHE A 155 -7.52 -11.14 -4.05
N ILE A 156 -7.26 -11.00 -5.34
CA ILE A 156 -5.94 -10.77 -5.90
C ILE A 156 -5.90 -9.37 -6.48
N ARG A 157 -4.87 -8.63 -6.08
CA ARG A 157 -4.63 -7.28 -6.57
C ARG A 157 -3.15 -7.12 -6.88
N LYS A 158 -2.88 -6.61 -8.07
CA LYS A 158 -1.55 -6.13 -8.46
C LYS A 158 -1.54 -4.62 -8.32
N GLN A 159 -0.62 -4.11 -7.51
CA GLN A 159 -0.42 -2.67 -7.38
C GLN A 159 0.45 -2.18 -8.54
N GLU A 160 -0.02 -1.20 -9.30
CA GLU A 160 0.87 -0.47 -10.20
C GLU A 160 1.79 0.43 -9.36
N LEU A 161 3.08 0.15 -9.43
CA LEU A 161 4.13 0.93 -8.76
C LEU A 161 4.70 1.96 -9.74
N PRO A 162 5.02 3.18 -9.28
CA PRO A 162 5.59 4.22 -10.13
C PRO A 162 6.95 3.79 -10.69
N ARG A 163 7.33 4.34 -11.84
CA ARG A 163 8.65 4.10 -12.43
C ARG A 163 9.73 4.89 -11.68
N PRO A 164 11.02 4.48 -11.73
CA PRO A 164 12.11 5.21 -11.05
C PRO A 164 12.20 6.69 -11.39
N LYS A 165 11.84 7.08 -12.62
CA LYS A 165 11.84 8.47 -13.08
C LYS A 165 10.65 9.29 -12.57
N GLU A 166 9.61 8.63 -12.08
CA GLU A 166 8.37 9.26 -11.59
C GLU A 166 8.47 9.61 -10.09
N ILE A 167 9.43 9.04 -9.36
CA ILE A 167 9.72 9.41 -7.97
C ILE A 167 10.61 10.66 -7.96
N VAL A 168 9.99 11.84 -7.88
CA VAL A 168 10.70 13.13 -7.89
C VAL A 168 10.55 13.86 -6.56
N TYR A 169 9.36 13.78 -5.97
CA TYR A 169 8.99 14.45 -4.75
C TYR A 169 8.62 13.45 -3.66
N ALA A 170 8.63 13.92 -2.42
CA ALA A 170 8.35 13.06 -1.28
C ALA A 170 6.90 12.54 -1.27
N GLU A 171 5.96 13.29 -1.84
CA GLU A 171 4.58 12.85 -2.03
C GLU A 171 4.48 11.64 -2.96
N ASP A 172 5.41 11.47 -3.92
CA ASP A 172 5.38 10.32 -4.83
C ASP A 172 5.69 9.01 -4.08
N LEU A 173 6.25 9.08 -2.87
CA LEU A 173 6.44 7.92 -1.99
C LEU A 173 5.13 7.39 -1.39
N SER A 174 4.03 8.15 -1.44
CA SER A 174 2.74 7.68 -0.89
C SER A 174 2.11 6.55 -1.69
N SER A 175 2.60 6.26 -2.91
CA SER A 175 2.17 5.12 -3.71
C SER A 175 2.56 3.77 -3.09
N PHE A 176 3.58 3.76 -2.22
CA PHE A 176 4.05 2.54 -1.56
C PHE A 176 3.23 2.25 -0.30
N THR A 177 2.17 1.47 -0.47
CA THR A 177 1.18 1.18 0.56
C THR A 177 1.47 -0.05 1.41
N SER A 178 2.64 -0.69 1.23
CA SER A 178 3.12 -1.79 2.08
C SER A 178 4.64 -1.83 2.17
N HIS A 179 5.14 -2.47 3.23
CA HIS A 179 6.56 -2.76 3.39
C HIS A 179 7.14 -3.58 2.22
N GLU A 180 6.35 -4.48 1.64
CA GLU A 180 6.82 -5.32 0.54
C GLU A 180 6.95 -4.56 -0.76
N TYR A 181 6.06 -3.61 -1.02
CA TYR A 181 6.20 -2.73 -2.17
C TYR A 181 7.49 -1.91 -2.07
N LEU A 182 7.84 -1.45 -0.86
CA LEU A 182 9.12 -0.80 -0.62
C LEU A 182 10.29 -1.76 -0.87
N ARG A 183 10.28 -2.97 -0.29
CA ARG A 183 11.36 -3.96 -0.46
C ARG A 183 11.55 -4.39 -1.91
N PHE A 184 10.46 -4.66 -2.61
CA PHE A 184 10.49 -5.04 -4.02
C PHE A 184 11.07 -3.94 -4.89
N TYR A 185 10.64 -2.70 -4.67
CA TYR A 185 11.02 -1.58 -5.52
C TYR A 185 12.41 -1.02 -5.21
N PHE A 186 12.71 -0.76 -3.94
CA PHE A 186 13.97 -0.16 -3.52
C PHE A 186 15.05 -1.19 -3.19
N GLY A 187 14.69 -2.46 -3.10
CA GLY A 187 15.58 -3.57 -2.72
C GLY A 187 15.66 -3.74 -1.20
N GLU A 188 15.71 -5.00 -0.77
CA GLU A 188 15.70 -5.41 0.64
C GLU A 188 16.77 -4.73 1.49
N LYS A 189 17.98 -4.55 0.96
CA LYS A 189 19.09 -3.88 1.67
C LYS A 189 18.82 -2.41 2.04
N ASN A 190 17.83 -1.78 1.38
CA ASN A 190 17.51 -0.38 1.56
C ASN A 190 16.25 -0.18 2.40
N VAL A 191 15.58 -1.24 2.85
CA VAL A 191 14.30 -1.15 3.55
C VAL A 191 14.32 -2.05 4.77
N GLN A 192 14.10 -1.46 5.94
CA GLN A 192 14.14 -2.15 7.23
C GLN A 192 12.80 -2.03 7.95
N LYS A 193 12.35 -3.10 8.61
CA LYS A 193 11.24 -3.04 9.58
C LYS A 193 11.75 -2.44 10.88
N ASP A 194 10.98 -1.56 11.49
CA ASP A 194 11.43 -0.82 12.67
C ASP A 194 10.23 -0.41 13.53
N ILE A 195 10.51 0.21 14.68
CA ILE A 195 9.55 0.77 15.62
C ILE A 195 9.73 2.29 15.63
N TYR A 196 8.64 3.03 15.47
CA TYR A 196 8.63 4.48 15.58
C TYR A 196 8.04 4.92 16.93
N TYR A 197 8.76 5.74 17.68
CA TYR A 197 8.32 6.31 18.94
C TYR A 197 7.55 7.61 18.67
N LEU A 198 6.22 7.54 18.75
CA LEU A 198 5.33 8.71 18.68
C LEU A 198 5.36 9.51 19.99
N SER A 199 5.57 8.82 21.11
CA SER A 199 5.85 9.36 22.43
C SER A 199 6.52 8.28 23.30
N GLU A 200 6.90 8.60 24.53
CA GLU A 200 7.45 7.62 25.48
C GLU A 200 6.54 6.40 25.72
N ARG A 201 5.22 6.55 25.54
CA ARG A 201 4.23 5.50 25.79
C ARG A 201 3.55 4.99 24.52
N GLN A 202 3.83 5.60 23.38
CA GLN A 202 3.18 5.27 22.13
C GLN A 202 4.23 4.97 21.07
N VAL A 203 4.23 3.72 20.65
CA VAL A 203 5.04 3.24 19.54
C VAL A 203 4.13 2.76 18.42
N GLY A 204 4.64 2.76 17.19
CA GLY A 204 3.96 2.12 16.07
C GLY A 204 4.95 1.40 15.17
N LYS A 205 4.52 0.30 14.56
CA LYS A 205 5.37 -0.43 13.63
C LYS A 205 5.51 0.34 12.33
N CYS A 206 6.75 0.44 11.86
CA CYS A 206 7.08 1.24 10.71
C CYS A 206 8.06 0.51 9.78
N SER A 207 8.37 1.17 8.68
CA SER A 207 9.47 0.78 7.81
C SER A 207 10.33 1.97 7.50
N VAL A 208 11.64 1.77 7.59
CA VAL A 208 12.65 2.79 7.29
C VAL A 208 13.23 2.50 5.91
N LEU A 209 13.04 3.44 5.00
CA LEU A 209 13.67 3.46 3.68
C LEU A 209 14.99 4.25 3.79
N PHE A 210 16.07 3.67 3.26
CA PHE A 210 17.45 4.19 3.31
C PHE A 210 17.89 4.59 4.74
N PRO A 211 17.85 3.65 5.71
CA PRO A 211 18.19 3.92 7.10
C PRO A 211 19.58 4.54 7.24
N ASN A 212 19.72 5.53 8.12
CA ASN A 212 20.96 6.23 8.46
C ASN A 212 21.63 6.94 7.26
N THR A 213 20.81 7.44 6.32
CA THR A 213 21.29 8.25 5.18
C THR A 213 20.51 9.56 5.06
N ASN A 214 21.01 10.49 4.27
CA ASN A 214 20.29 11.71 3.88
C ASN A 214 19.05 11.45 2.99
N ARG A 215 18.72 10.19 2.69
CA ARG A 215 17.51 9.79 1.96
C ARG A 215 16.50 9.10 2.87
N GLN A 216 16.73 9.10 4.18
CA GLN A 216 15.91 8.37 5.14
C GLN A 216 14.44 8.81 5.10
N VAL A 217 13.53 7.85 5.08
CA VAL A 217 12.08 8.07 5.18
C VAL A 217 11.45 7.00 6.04
N VAL A 218 10.57 7.38 6.96
CA VAL A 218 9.84 6.44 7.81
C VAL A 218 8.39 6.34 7.36
N PHE A 219 7.95 5.12 7.08
CA PHE A 219 6.58 4.77 6.72
C PHE A 219 5.89 4.15 7.93
N LEU A 220 4.89 4.83 8.49
CA LEU A 220 4.08 4.31 9.59
C LEU A 220 2.85 3.60 9.03
N TRP A 221 2.60 2.37 9.48
CA TRP A 221 1.52 1.52 8.97
C TRP A 221 0.30 1.57 9.88
N SER A 222 -0.90 1.61 9.31
CA SER A 222 -2.15 1.45 10.08
C SER A 222 -2.47 -0.02 10.34
N ASP A 223 -2.13 -0.92 9.40
CA ASP A 223 -2.10 -2.36 9.65
C ASP A 223 -0.69 -2.79 10.05
N GLU A 224 -0.42 -2.73 11.35
CA GLU A 224 0.85 -3.15 11.95
C GLU A 224 1.09 -4.67 11.91
N LYS A 225 0.04 -5.48 11.68
CA LYS A 225 0.19 -6.93 11.60
C LYS A 225 0.76 -7.30 10.23
N ASN A 226 0.23 -6.69 9.18
CA ASN A 226 0.66 -6.96 7.81
C ASN A 226 1.71 -5.96 7.28
N ASN A 227 2.01 -4.89 8.03
CA ASN A 227 2.88 -3.78 7.64
C ASN A 227 2.42 -3.14 6.32
N CYS A 228 1.13 -2.85 6.24
CA CYS A 228 0.49 -2.23 5.08
C CYS A 228 -0.52 -1.16 5.50
N ASN A 229 -1.20 -0.57 4.52
CA ASN A 229 -2.12 0.55 4.70
C ASN A 229 -1.39 1.74 5.34
N LEU A 230 -0.66 2.48 4.51
CA LEU A 230 0.14 3.63 4.93
C LEU A 230 -0.69 4.65 5.74
N ALA A 231 -0.29 4.88 6.98
CA ALA A 231 -0.90 5.87 7.86
C ALA A 231 -0.23 7.24 7.70
N LYS A 232 1.10 7.28 7.78
CA LYS A 232 1.90 8.52 7.71
C LYS A 232 3.26 8.25 7.11
N ILE A 233 3.85 9.26 6.48
CA ILE A 233 5.26 9.28 6.11
C ILE A 233 5.96 10.40 6.90
N TYR A 234 7.09 10.09 7.52
CA TYR A 234 7.95 11.06 8.19
C TYR A 234 9.27 11.22 7.44
N ILE A 235 9.65 12.47 7.22
CA ILE A 235 10.87 12.85 6.49
C ILE A 235 11.54 13.95 7.30
N GLY A 236 12.83 13.81 7.58
CA GLY A 236 13.53 14.78 8.41
C GLY A 236 14.99 14.42 8.62
N GLY A 237 15.65 15.18 9.49
CA GLY A 237 17.00 14.90 9.97
C GLY A 237 16.99 13.73 10.95
N GLN A 238 16.67 13.99 12.22
CA GLN A 238 16.60 12.96 13.26
C GLN A 238 15.15 12.55 13.52
N LEU A 239 14.78 11.38 13.01
CA LEU A 239 13.46 10.78 13.18
C LEU A 239 13.49 9.82 14.39
N MET A 240 12.35 9.67 15.07
CA MET A 240 12.23 8.84 16.28
C MET A 240 12.02 7.35 15.96
N ALA A 241 12.72 6.82 14.94
CA ALA A 241 12.76 5.38 14.69
C ALA A 241 13.85 4.74 15.55
N GLU A 242 13.66 3.52 16.06
CA GLU A 242 14.62 2.84 16.95
C GLU A 242 16.01 2.78 16.31
N SER A 243 16.11 2.40 15.03
CA SER A 243 17.37 2.39 14.29
C SER A 243 18.07 3.75 14.16
N SER A 244 17.31 4.84 14.26
CA SER A 244 17.82 6.22 14.22
C SER A 244 18.25 6.73 15.59
N LEU A 245 17.72 6.17 16.68
CA LEU A 245 18.11 6.49 18.05
C LEU A 245 19.44 5.83 18.44
N GLU A 246 19.69 4.62 17.93
CA GLU A 246 20.96 3.90 18.08
C GLU A 246 22.09 4.46 17.22
N TYR A 247 21.78 5.38 16.29
CA TYR A 247 22.75 5.97 15.40
C TYR A 247 23.32 7.26 15.98
N ASP A 248 24.58 7.20 16.43
CA ASP A 248 25.26 8.31 17.13
C ASP A 248 25.56 9.54 16.26
N ARG A 249 25.31 9.47 14.94
CA ARG A 249 25.59 10.59 14.03
C ARG A 249 24.28 11.29 13.64
N ASN A 250 24.27 12.61 13.75
CA ASN A 250 23.15 13.39 13.26
C ASN A 250 23.05 13.27 11.73
N ILE A 251 21.83 13.12 11.19
CA ILE A 251 21.56 13.22 9.74
C ILE A 251 21.25 14.69 9.47
N PRO A 252 22.23 15.48 8.97
CA PRO A 252 22.12 16.94 9.01
C PRO A 252 21.12 17.50 8.01
N GLU A 253 20.94 16.83 6.85
CA GLU A 253 20.03 17.27 5.79
C GLU A 253 19.42 16.08 5.07
N ASN A 254 18.12 16.17 4.76
CA ASN A 254 17.40 15.15 4.01
C ASN A 254 17.11 15.67 2.59
N VAL A 255 17.34 14.84 1.56
CA VAL A 255 17.25 15.27 0.15
C VAL A 255 15.82 15.37 -0.37
N TRP A 256 14.86 14.77 0.34
CA TRP A 256 13.47 14.77 -0.10
C TRP A 256 12.87 16.16 0.01
N ARG A 257 12.16 16.58 -1.05
CA ARG A 257 11.45 17.85 -1.14
C ARG A 257 10.00 17.62 -1.53
N LEU A 258 9.12 18.49 -1.06
CA LEU A 258 7.72 18.53 -1.46
C LEU A 258 7.54 19.24 -2.81
N LYS A 259 6.40 19.02 -3.46
CA LYS A 259 6.00 19.72 -4.69
C LYS A 259 5.88 21.23 -4.47
N SER A 260 5.51 21.64 -3.27
CA SER A 260 5.52 23.05 -2.82
C SER A 260 6.92 23.65 -2.68
N GLY A 261 7.98 22.83 -2.67
CA GLY A 261 9.35 23.25 -2.49
C GLY A 261 9.87 23.18 -1.05
N ILE A 262 9.01 22.84 -0.07
CA ILE A 262 9.44 22.62 1.32
C ILE A 262 10.41 21.43 1.37
N ARG A 263 11.49 21.56 2.15
CA ARG A 263 12.45 20.49 2.41
C ARG A 263 12.99 20.58 3.84
N PRO A 264 13.40 19.46 4.46
CA PRO A 264 14.08 19.50 5.75
C PRO A 264 15.35 20.36 5.69
N GLY A 265 15.67 21.03 6.79
CA GLY A 265 16.77 21.99 6.91
C GLY A 265 16.47 23.39 6.40
N MET A 266 15.33 23.62 5.73
CA MET A 266 14.91 24.97 5.32
C MET A 266 14.74 25.87 6.55
N SER A 267 15.32 27.07 6.55
CA SER A 267 15.19 28.00 7.68
C SER A 267 13.77 28.56 7.79
N LEU A 268 13.38 29.04 8.97
CA LEU A 268 12.09 29.69 9.17
C LEU A 268 11.88 30.86 8.20
N TYR A 269 12.93 31.65 7.95
CA TYR A 269 12.90 32.74 6.98
C TYR A 269 12.58 32.23 5.57
N GLN A 270 13.27 31.17 5.11
CA GLN A 270 13.01 30.58 3.79
C GLN A 270 11.58 30.04 3.69
N LEU A 271 11.08 29.36 4.72
CA LEU A 271 9.72 28.83 4.76
C LEU A 271 8.68 29.96 4.74
N ARG A 272 8.94 31.06 5.47
CA ARG A 272 8.11 32.27 5.49
C ARG A 272 8.07 32.97 4.14
N MET A 273 9.19 33.04 3.43
CA MET A 273 9.26 33.58 2.07
C MET A 273 8.53 32.69 1.07
N LEU A 274 8.66 31.37 1.20
CA LEU A 274 7.95 30.41 0.36
C LEU A 274 6.43 30.48 0.57
N ASN A 275 5.99 30.63 1.83
CA ASN A 275 4.58 30.81 2.16
C ASN A 275 4.02 32.17 1.73
N ASP A 276 4.86 33.18 1.59
CA ASP A 276 4.47 34.56 1.26
C ASP A 276 3.47 35.19 2.26
N ALA A 277 3.33 34.60 3.44
CA ALA A 277 2.57 35.15 4.55
C ALA A 277 3.10 34.64 5.89
N ALA A 278 2.91 35.44 6.94
CA ALA A 278 3.23 35.02 8.29
C ALA A 278 2.35 33.82 8.69
N PHE A 279 2.88 32.95 9.53
CA PHE A 279 2.14 31.83 10.06
C PHE A 279 2.48 31.61 11.52
N ASN A 280 1.59 30.92 12.21
CA ASN A 280 1.76 30.59 13.61
C ASN A 280 2.29 29.17 13.76
N PHE A 281 3.01 28.90 14.84
CA PHE A 281 3.42 27.57 15.24
C PHE A 281 3.39 27.44 16.76
N ASN A 282 3.36 26.20 17.24
CA ASN A 282 3.30 25.91 18.66
C ASN A 282 4.64 26.25 19.34
N GLY A 283 4.59 27.02 20.43
CA GLY A 283 5.75 27.35 21.25
C GLY A 283 6.11 26.25 22.25
N GLY A 284 7.18 26.48 23.04
CA GLY A 284 7.77 25.47 23.92
C GLY A 284 6.87 24.96 25.05
N LYS A 285 5.78 25.68 25.40
CA LYS A 285 4.80 25.20 26.40
C LYS A 285 3.83 24.16 25.85
N SER A 286 3.76 24.00 24.52
CA SER A 286 2.81 23.12 23.87
C SER A 286 3.32 21.68 23.82
N ASN A 287 2.42 20.72 23.94
CA ASN A 287 2.72 19.29 23.77
C ASN A 287 3.26 18.97 22.37
N ASN A 288 2.94 19.80 21.37
CA ASN A 288 3.40 19.68 19.99
C ASN A 288 4.28 20.88 19.60
N SER A 289 5.24 21.24 20.45
CA SER A 289 6.18 22.35 20.20
C SER A 289 6.80 22.25 18.80
N GLY A 290 6.90 23.39 18.11
CA GLY A 290 7.41 23.49 16.75
C GLY A 290 6.41 23.14 15.65
N MET A 291 5.27 22.50 15.95
CA MET A 291 4.25 22.18 14.93
C MET A 291 3.64 23.46 14.34
N VAL A 292 3.68 23.59 13.02
CA VAL A 292 3.09 24.71 12.28
C VAL A 292 1.56 24.62 12.31
N ALA A 293 0.90 25.76 12.54
CA ALA A 293 -0.54 25.86 12.56
C ALA A 293 -1.13 25.73 11.15
N THR A 294 -2.27 25.07 11.05
CA THR A 294 -2.89 24.70 9.76
C THR A 294 -3.82 25.77 9.17
N ASP A 295 -3.98 26.89 9.86
CA ASP A 295 -4.85 28.02 9.54
C ASP A 295 -4.12 29.17 8.83
N SER A 296 -2.96 28.89 8.22
CA SER A 296 -2.22 29.91 7.47
C SER A 296 -3.00 30.44 6.27
N THR A 297 -2.82 31.74 6.01
CA THR A 297 -3.42 32.47 4.89
C THR A 297 -2.48 32.60 3.68
N GLY A 298 -1.31 31.96 3.73
CA GLY A 298 -0.28 32.04 2.69
C GLY A 298 -0.51 31.08 1.51
N LYS A 299 0.54 30.93 0.69
CA LYS A 299 0.56 30.07 -0.50
C LYS A 299 0.67 28.57 -0.18
N LEU A 300 1.18 28.21 1.00
CA LEU A 300 1.36 26.82 1.40
C LEU A 300 0.10 26.27 2.10
N ASP A 301 -0.21 25.00 1.85
CA ASP A 301 -1.33 24.31 2.49
C ASP A 301 -0.81 23.43 3.64
N PHE A 302 -0.60 24.04 4.80
CA PHE A 302 -0.12 23.35 5.99
C PHE A 302 -1.13 22.32 6.56
N LYS A 303 -2.36 22.20 6.02
CA LYS A 303 -3.26 21.08 6.38
C LYS A 303 -2.83 19.77 5.72
N LYS A 304 -2.24 19.86 4.52
CA LYS A 304 -1.68 18.73 3.77
C LYS A 304 -0.23 18.48 4.14
N GLU A 305 0.50 19.55 4.40
CA GLU A 305 1.94 19.55 4.68
C GLU A 305 2.16 19.83 6.17
N ASN A 306 2.13 18.80 7.02
CA ASN A 306 2.34 19.00 8.44
C ASN A 306 3.84 19.18 8.70
N ILE A 307 4.22 20.34 9.21
CA ILE A 307 5.62 20.73 9.44
C ILE A 307 5.89 20.85 10.93
N ILE A 308 7.00 20.28 11.37
CA ILE A 308 7.55 20.49 12.72
C ILE A 308 8.88 21.23 12.57
N LEU A 309 8.97 22.37 13.25
CA LEU A 309 10.17 23.18 13.33
C LEU A 309 11.06 22.72 14.49
N GLY A 310 12.35 22.57 14.21
CA GLY A 310 13.39 22.45 15.22
C GLY A 310 13.97 23.83 15.53
N CYS A 311 14.51 24.01 16.74
CA CYS A 311 15.19 25.24 17.14
C CYS A 311 16.55 24.97 17.77
N MET A 312 17.56 25.76 17.40
CA MET A 312 18.91 25.65 17.96
C MET A 312 19.15 26.55 19.19
N ASN A 313 18.46 27.70 19.28
CA ASN A 313 18.69 28.71 20.32
C ASN A 313 17.43 29.08 21.12
N CYS A 314 16.46 28.17 21.24
CA CYS A 314 15.20 28.37 21.95
C CYS A 314 15.22 27.80 23.39
N THR A 315 16.31 28.03 24.12
CA THR A 315 16.50 27.50 25.48
C THR A 315 16.06 28.47 26.58
N ASP A 316 15.61 29.67 26.22
CA ASP A 316 15.24 30.71 27.17
C ASP A 316 13.79 30.58 27.69
N PRO A 317 13.50 31.11 28.89
CA PRO A 317 12.16 31.06 29.47
C PRO A 317 11.07 31.76 28.65
N ALA A 318 11.40 32.73 27.80
CA ALA A 318 10.39 33.44 27.02
C ALA A 318 9.83 32.53 25.93
N PHE A 319 10.67 31.73 25.28
CA PHE A 319 10.21 30.71 24.33
C PHE A 319 9.39 29.60 25.01
N TYR A 320 9.87 29.05 26.13
CA TYR A 320 9.19 27.95 26.83
C TYR A 320 7.85 28.33 27.48
N LYS A 321 7.58 29.62 27.70
CA LYS A 321 6.30 30.08 28.24
C LYS A 321 5.23 30.32 27.18
N LYS A 322 5.61 30.54 25.92
CA LYS A 322 4.68 30.79 24.82
C LYS A 322 4.01 29.49 24.36
N THR A 323 2.70 29.56 24.16
CA THR A 323 1.90 28.45 23.59
C THR A 323 1.85 28.53 22.06
N VAL A 324 1.79 29.75 21.51
CA VAL A 324 1.76 30.04 20.07
C VAL A 324 2.78 31.14 19.79
N ILE A 325 3.50 31.01 18.68
CA ILE A 325 4.53 31.95 18.23
C ILE A 325 4.27 32.27 16.76
N ASN A 326 4.38 33.55 16.40
CA ASN A 326 4.28 34.00 15.01
C ASN A 326 5.65 33.92 14.32
N SER A 327 5.68 33.54 13.04
CA SER A 327 6.91 33.41 12.26
C SER A 327 7.71 34.71 12.19
N ASP A 328 7.05 35.86 12.02
CA ASP A 328 7.73 37.13 11.82
C ASP A 328 8.31 37.65 13.15
N GLU A 329 7.59 37.42 14.27
CA GLU A 329 8.10 37.68 15.62
C GLU A 329 9.33 36.82 15.92
N ALA A 330 9.28 35.52 15.61
CA ALA A 330 10.42 34.63 15.83
C ALA A 330 11.66 35.00 14.99
N ILE A 331 11.45 35.51 13.77
CA ILE A 331 12.54 36.02 12.92
C ILE A 331 13.13 37.30 13.51
N GLN A 332 12.29 38.22 14.01
CA GLN A 332 12.71 39.46 14.67
C GLN A 332 13.48 39.18 15.97
N ASP A 333 13.07 38.15 16.72
CA ASP A 333 13.73 37.66 17.93
C ASP A 333 15.03 36.86 17.63
N GLU A 334 15.49 36.85 16.38
CA GLU A 334 16.70 36.14 15.93
C GLU A 334 16.72 34.64 16.29
N ARG A 335 15.54 33.99 16.25
CA ARG A 335 15.42 32.55 16.52
C ARG A 335 15.93 31.73 15.33
N ILE A 336 16.83 30.79 15.62
CA ILE A 336 17.38 29.85 14.65
C ILE A 336 16.46 28.63 14.59
N LEU A 337 15.37 28.80 13.83
CA LEU A 337 14.35 27.79 13.56
C LEU A 337 14.50 27.25 12.14
N PHE A 338 14.22 25.96 11.97
CA PHE A 338 14.32 25.26 10.68
C PHE A 338 13.31 24.11 10.58
N VAL A 339 12.98 23.69 9.36
CA VAL A 339 12.14 22.51 9.11
C VAL A 339 12.89 21.27 9.57
N GLN A 340 12.49 20.72 10.71
CA GLN A 340 13.10 19.51 11.26
C GLN A 340 12.46 18.26 10.65
N THR A 341 11.12 18.23 10.64
CA THR A 341 10.34 17.07 10.18
C THR A 341 9.16 17.53 9.34
N ILE A 342 8.94 16.79 8.25
CA ILE A 342 7.76 16.86 7.40
C ILE A 342 6.96 15.58 7.61
N ILE A 343 5.66 15.72 7.83
CA ILE A 343 4.73 14.60 8.00
C ILE A 343 3.68 14.64 6.88
N LEU A 344 3.70 13.63 6.04
CA LEU A 344 2.72 13.44 4.97
C LEU A 344 1.63 12.48 5.44
N ASP A 345 0.38 12.87 5.21
CA ASP A 345 -0.83 12.07 5.47
C ASP A 345 -1.45 11.66 4.13
N PRO A 346 -1.30 10.39 3.69
CA PRO A 346 -1.82 9.91 2.41
C PRO A 346 -3.33 10.11 2.25
N ALA A 347 -4.11 10.07 3.34
CA ALA A 347 -5.56 10.28 3.27
C ALA A 347 -5.93 11.71 2.83
N ARG A 348 -5.02 12.67 3.04
CA ARG A 348 -5.16 14.08 2.64
C ARG A 348 -4.50 14.38 1.30
N ILE A 349 -3.63 13.50 0.83
CA ILE A 349 -2.98 13.53 -0.48
C ILE A 349 -3.85 12.69 -1.44
N LYS A 350 -5.10 13.09 -1.66
CA LYS A 350 -5.82 12.56 -2.82
C LYS A 350 -5.14 13.07 -4.09
N PRO A 351 -5.05 12.26 -5.16
CA PRO A 351 -4.62 12.77 -6.45
C PRO A 351 -5.53 13.94 -6.80
N VAL A 352 -4.93 15.07 -7.19
CA VAL A 352 -5.69 16.13 -7.86
C VAL A 352 -6.28 15.47 -9.10
N GLU A 353 -7.60 15.29 -9.14
CA GLU A 353 -8.32 14.94 -10.36
C GLU A 353 -7.91 15.98 -11.41
N LYS A 354 -7.17 15.52 -12.42
CA LYS A 354 -6.80 16.35 -13.57
C LYS A 354 -7.94 16.39 -14.57
#